data_AF-A0AAU6B3S8-F1
#
_entry.id   AF-A0AAU6B3S8-F1
#
_cell.length_a   1.000
_cell.length_b   1.000
_cell.length_c   1.000
_cell.angle_alpha   90.00
_cell.angle_beta   90.00
_cell.angle_gamma   90.00
#
_symmetry.space_group_name_H-M   'P 1'
#
loop_
_entity.id
_entity.type
_entity.pdbx_description
1 polymer ?
#
loop_
_entity_poly.entity_id
_entity_poly.type
_entity_poly.pdbx_seq_one_letter_code
_entity_poly.pdbx_strand_id
1 'polypeptide(L)'
;MGIIRKSLMIGTGGVVRGSSKKQRVAKAQLKELRTQTQMQSAALQQQLYEQRQQQYVAPAPPPPGWYPAPQQPGSMQWWDGMQWTPHFAGPPR
;
A
#
# COMPACT_ATOMS: atom_id res chain seq x y z
N MET A 1 33.03 0.31 7.11
CA MET A 1 33.57 0.81 8.39
C MET A 1 32.83 2.08 8.79
N GLY A 2 31.96 2.01 9.81
CA GLY A 2 31.56 3.14 10.67
C GLY A 2 30.52 4.16 10.18
N ILE A 3 29.21 3.82 10.23
CA ILE A 3 28.16 4.86 10.30
C ILE A 3 28.18 5.43 11.73
N ILE A 4 28.66 6.66 11.88
CA ILE A 4 28.67 7.37 13.16
C ILE A 4 27.22 7.66 13.55
N ARG A 5 26.67 6.83 14.44
CA ARG A 5 25.42 7.13 15.14
C ARG A 5 25.67 8.32 16.06
N LYS A 6 25.20 9.50 15.69
CA LYS A 6 25.13 10.67 16.58
C LYS A 6 24.12 10.38 17.69
N SER A 7 24.56 9.69 18.74
CA SER A 7 23.80 9.53 19.98
C SER A 7 23.97 10.82 20.79
N LEU A 8 23.02 11.74 20.67
CA LEU A 8 23.00 12.96 21.46
C LEU A 8 22.36 12.65 22.81
N MET A 9 23.21 12.36 23.80
CA MET A 9 22.85 12.37 25.21
C MET A 9 22.57 13.82 25.62
N ILE A 10 21.37 14.12 26.11
CA ILE A 10 21.10 15.36 26.83
C ILE A 10 20.49 14.99 28.18
N GLY A 11 21.30 15.20 29.22
CA GLY A 11 20.97 14.94 30.61
C GLY A 11 19.96 15.92 31.21
N THR A 12 19.41 15.45 32.32
CA THR A 12 18.61 16.11 33.35
C THR A 12 19.17 17.44 33.86
N GLY A 13 18.32 18.47 34.00
CA GLY A 13 18.65 19.71 34.72
C GLY A 13 17.56 20.77 34.54
N GLY A 14 17.02 21.26 35.66
CA GLY A 14 15.76 22.02 35.73
C GLY A 14 15.73 23.46 35.18
N VAL A 15 14.66 24.14 35.62
CA VAL A 15 14.27 25.55 35.43
C VAL A 15 13.26 25.81 34.30
N VAL A 16 11.98 25.90 34.70
CA VAL A 16 10.93 26.59 33.93
C VAL A 16 11.20 28.10 34.01
N ARG A 17 12.08 28.59 33.15
CA ARG A 17 12.19 30.02 32.80
C ARG A 17 11.77 30.12 31.33
N GLY A 18 10.96 31.12 30.98
CA GLY A 18 10.32 31.23 29.67
C GLY A 18 11.26 30.89 28.51
N SER A 19 10.74 30.16 27.52
CA SER A 19 11.49 29.64 26.36
C SER A 19 12.48 30.68 25.80
N SER A 20 13.77 30.42 25.99
CA SER A 20 14.88 31.25 25.47
C SER A 20 14.80 31.34 23.94
N LYS A 21 15.34 32.40 23.33
CA LYS A 21 15.29 32.62 21.87
C LYS A 21 15.77 31.39 21.09
N LYS A 22 16.84 30.74 21.54
CA LYS A 22 17.37 29.51 20.95
C LYS A 22 16.37 28.34 21.01
N GLN A 23 15.64 28.20 22.12
CA GLN A 23 14.62 27.17 22.29
C GLN A 23 13.39 27.42 21.42
N ARG A 24 12.99 28.69 21.21
CA ARG A 24 11.92 29.05 20.26
C ARG A 24 12.31 28.72 18.83
N VAL A 25 13.52 29.09 18.43
CA VAL A 25 14.07 28.79 17.10
C VAL A 25 14.19 27.27 16.90
N ALA A 26 14.73 26.53 17.86
CA ALA A 26 14.82 25.07 17.77
C ALA A 26 13.44 24.40 17.64
N LYS A 27 12.44 24.88 18.38
CA LYS A 27 11.04 24.39 18.24
C LYS A 27 10.42 24.74 16.90
N ALA A 28 10.68 25.95 16.38
CA ALA A 28 10.21 26.37 15.06
C ALA A 28 10.83 25.49 13.96
N GLN A 29 12.15 25.29 13.98
CA GLN A 29 12.86 24.40 13.06
C GLN A 29 12.37 22.96 13.15
N LEU A 30 12.08 22.45 14.35
CA LEU A 30 11.52 21.10 14.52
C LEU A 30 10.11 21.00 13.93
N LYS A 31 9.28 22.03 14.08
CA LYS A 31 7.95 22.09 13.46
C LYS A 31 8.06 22.09 11.94
N GLU A 32 8.94 22.93 11.39
CA GLU A 32 9.22 23.02 9.96
C GLU A 32 9.71 21.68 9.40
N LEU A 33 10.66 21.03 10.07
CA LEU A 33 11.17 19.72 9.67
C LEU A 33 10.05 18.67 9.63
N ARG A 34 9.18 18.64 10.64
CA ARG A 34 8.03 17.72 10.67
C ARG A 34 7.05 18.01 9.54
N THR A 35 6.75 19.28 9.27
CA THR A 35 5.88 19.64 8.13
C THR A 35 6.51 19.22 6.80
N GLN A 36 7.82 19.37 6.65
CA GLN A 36 8.53 18.93 5.45
C GLN A 36 8.50 17.40 5.31
N THR A 37 8.76 16.65 6.39
CA THR A 37 8.66 15.19 6.39
C THR A 37 7.24 14.73 6.06
N GLN A 38 6.22 15.38 6.63
CA GLN A 38 4.82 15.08 6.34
C GLN A 38 4.50 15.33 4.86
N MET A 39 4.92 16.46 4.29
CA MET A 39 4.74 16.76 2.86
C MET A 39 5.45 15.74 1.96
N GLN A 40 6.69 15.36 2.29
CA GLN A 40 7.42 14.32 1.55
C GLN A 40 6.70 12.98 1.60
N SER A 41 6.22 12.58 2.79
CA SER A 41 5.47 11.32 2.93
C SER A 41 4.15 11.34 2.17
N ALA A 42 3.44 12.47 2.16
CA ALA A 42 2.19 12.63 1.42
C ALA A 42 2.43 12.58 -0.10
N ALA A 43 3.47 13.25 -0.60
CA ALA A 43 3.85 13.20 -2.01
C ALA A 43 4.21 11.78 -2.45
N LEU A 44 5.00 11.05 -1.64
CA LEU A 44 5.33 9.65 -1.93
C LEU A 44 4.07 8.76 -1.94
N GLN A 45 3.13 9.00 -1.02
CA GLN A 45 1.88 8.25 -0.97
C GLN A 45 1.02 8.48 -2.22
N GLN A 46 0.99 9.72 -2.75
CA GLN A 46 0.33 10.03 -4.01
C GLN A 46 1.00 9.30 -5.18
N GLN A 47 2.33 9.33 -5.27
CA GLN A 47 3.07 8.62 -6.32
C GLN A 47 2.79 7.11 -6.30
N LEU A 48 2.76 6.50 -5.12
CA LEU A 48 2.43 5.08 -4.98
C LEU A 48 0.99 4.77 -5.40
N TYR A 49 0.05 5.68 -5.16
CA TYR A 49 -1.32 5.52 -5.63
C TYR A 49 -1.41 5.56 -7.15
N GLU A 50 -0.74 6.54 -7.77
CA GLU A 50 -0.67 6.65 -9.23
C GLU A 50 0.02 5.44 -9.87
N GLN A 51 1.11 4.95 -9.27
CA GLN A 51 1.80 3.75 -9.73
C GLN A 51 0.90 2.51 -9.63
N ARG A 52 0.15 2.36 -8.54
CA ARG A 52 -0.80 1.24 -8.37
C ARG A 52 -1.94 1.32 -9.39
N GLN A 53 -2.44 2.52 -9.68
CA GLN A 53 -3.48 2.74 -10.71
C GLN A 53 -2.99 2.30 -12.09
N GLN A 54 -1.78 2.67 -12.48
CA GLN A 54 -1.19 2.26 -13.76
C GLN A 54 -0.98 0.75 -13.86
N GLN A 55 -0.74 0.08 -12.73
CA GLN A 55 -0.55 -1.37 -12.69
C GLN A 55 -1.88 -2.16 -12.59
N TYR A 56 -3.04 -1.51 -12.70
CA TYR A 56 -4.31 -2.22 -12.82
C TYR A 56 -4.44 -2.83 -14.22
N VAL A 57 -3.74 -3.93 -14.45
CA VAL A 57 -3.96 -4.81 -15.59
C VAL A 57 -5.09 -5.74 -15.17
N ALA A 58 -6.25 -5.65 -15.82
CA ALA A 58 -7.33 -6.62 -15.59
C ALA A 58 -6.76 -8.03 -15.84
N PRO A 59 -7.01 -9.00 -14.95
CA PRO A 59 -6.57 -10.37 -15.19
C PRO A 59 -7.18 -10.86 -16.51
N ALA A 60 -6.36 -11.51 -17.34
CA ALA A 60 -6.84 -12.10 -18.58
C ALA A 60 -7.97 -13.11 -18.26
N PRO A 61 -9.04 -13.17 -19.08
CA PRO A 61 -10.10 -14.13 -18.87
C PRO A 61 -9.53 -15.57 -18.94
N PRO A 62 -10.14 -16.52 -18.22
CA PRO A 62 -9.70 -17.91 -18.27
C PRO A 62 -9.80 -18.44 -19.71
N PRO A 63 -8.89 -19.34 -20.13
CA PRO A 63 -8.92 -19.91 -21.46
C PRO A 63 -10.20 -20.75 -21.67
N PRO A 64 -10.63 -20.96 -22.92
CA PRO A 64 -11.78 -21.79 -23.21
C PRO A 64 -11.59 -23.22 -22.69
N GLY A 65 -12.61 -23.78 -22.02
CA GLY A 65 -12.47 -25.07 -21.34
C GLY A 65 -13.68 -25.47 -20.50
N TRP A 66 -13.60 -26.67 -19.92
CA TRP A 66 -14.57 -27.17 -18.94
C TRP A 66 -14.19 -26.71 -17.54
N TYR A 67 -15.12 -26.03 -16.87
CA TYR A 67 -14.94 -25.55 -15.51
C TYR A 67 -16.14 -25.96 -14.64
N PRO A 68 -15.97 -26.06 -13.31
CA PRO A 68 -17.07 -26.41 -12.41
C PRO A 68 -18.22 -25.40 -12.51
N ALA A 69 -19.44 -25.90 -12.75
CA ALA A 69 -20.61 -25.03 -12.84
C ALA A 69 -20.98 -24.50 -11.45
N PRO A 70 -21.11 -23.18 -11.24
CA PRO A 70 -21.48 -22.64 -9.94
C PRO A 70 -22.91 -23.01 -9.52
N GLN A 71 -23.76 -23.34 -10.48
CA GLN A 71 -25.18 -23.63 -10.26
C GLN A 71 -25.44 -25.08 -9.84
N GLN A 72 -24.53 -26.01 -10.13
CA GLN A 72 -24.76 -27.45 -9.98
C GLN A 72 -23.46 -28.15 -9.54
N PRO A 73 -23.30 -28.43 -8.24
CA PRO A 73 -22.13 -29.15 -7.71
C PRO A 73 -21.96 -30.51 -8.41
N GLY A 74 -20.75 -30.79 -8.89
CA GLY A 74 -20.44 -32.04 -9.60
C GLY A 74 -20.72 -32.02 -11.11
N SER A 75 -21.19 -30.90 -11.67
CA SER A 75 -21.28 -30.70 -13.12
C SER A 75 -20.20 -29.74 -13.63
N MET A 76 -19.79 -29.91 -14.88
CA MET A 76 -18.89 -28.99 -15.57
C MET A 76 -19.66 -28.22 -16.65
N GLN A 77 -19.40 -26.92 -16.77
CA GLN A 77 -19.93 -26.05 -17.82
C GLN A 77 -18.78 -25.59 -18.72
N TRP A 78 -19.04 -25.43 -20.02
CA TRP A 78 -18.03 -24.95 -20.96
C TRP A 78 -17.96 -23.42 -20.98
N TRP A 79 -16.76 -22.88 -20.77
CA TRP A 79 -16.41 -21.47 -20.94
C TRP A 79 -15.77 -21.26 -22.31
N ASP A 80 -16.23 -20.27 -23.08
CA ASP A 80 -15.72 -19.98 -24.44
C ASP A 80 -14.60 -18.92 -24.48
N GLY A 81 -14.19 -18.40 -23.32
CA GLY A 81 -13.23 -17.29 -23.20
C GLY A 81 -13.89 -15.94 -22.90
N MET A 82 -15.20 -15.80 -23.14
CA MET A 82 -15.96 -14.56 -22.94
C MET A 82 -17.20 -14.76 -22.07
N GLN A 83 -17.86 -15.92 -22.18
CA GLN A 83 -19.09 -16.25 -21.49
C GLN A 83 -19.24 -17.77 -21.26
N TRP A 84 -20.13 -18.12 -20.34
CA TRP A 84 -20.53 -19.50 -20.11
C TRP A 84 -21.51 -19.95 -21.19
N THR A 85 -21.23 -21.08 -21.82
CA THR A 85 -22.12 -21.67 -22.83
C THR A 85 -23.09 -22.67 -22.20
N PRO A 86 -24.21 -23.02 -22.87
CA PRO A 86 -25.19 -23.98 -22.34
C PRO A 86 -24.74 -25.46 -22.45
N HIS A 87 -23.46 -25.72 -22.73
CA HIS A 87 -22.92 -27.08 -22.75
C HIS A 87 -22.54 -27.51 -21.34
N PHE A 88 -23.08 -28.66 -20.91
CA PHE A 88 -22.78 -29.27 -19.61
C PHE A 88 -22.28 -30.69 -19.80
N ALA A 89 -21.16 -31.03 -19.15
CA ALA A 89 -20.73 -32.41 -19.00
C ALA A 89 -21.32 -32.94 -17.68
N GLY A 90 -22.15 -33.98 -17.78
CA GLY A 90 -22.69 -34.68 -16.62
C GLY A 90 -21.60 -35.45 -15.86
N PRO A 91 -21.86 -35.85 -14.60
CA PRO A 91 -20.89 -36.63 -13.85
C PRO A 91 -20.56 -37.92 -14.61
N PRO A 92 -19.28 -38.37 -14.63
CA PRO A 92 -18.94 -39.68 -15.14
C PRO A 92 -19.77 -40.71 -14.36
N ARG A 93 -20.50 -41.56 -15.09
CA ARG A 93 -21.33 -42.63 -14.51
C ARG A 93 -20.46 -43.74 -13.95
#